data_AF-A0A8X8AT85-F1
#
_entry.id   AF-A0A8X8AT85-F1
#
_cell.length_a   1.000
_cell.length_b   1.000
_cell.length_c   1.000
_cell.angle_alpha   90.00
_cell.angle_beta   90.00
_cell.angle_gamma   90.00
#
_symmetry.space_group_name_H-M   'P 1'
#
loop_
_entity.id
_entity.type
_entity.pdbx_description
1 polymer ?
#
loop_
_entity_poly.entity_id
_entity_poly.type
_entity_poly.pdbx_seq_one_letter_code
_entity_poly.pdbx_strand_id
1 'polypeptide(L)'
;MVRGIFHICLLASTLLLPPFSAANYGDFFGANAPSPWDHNISPAPETAPFPTPTISPPTTSAPSLGPAAASSPINNSSISGDMTWWCNKTPHAETCNYYFQRSPHNNINQAPRFRSEFLRMLVHVALDQAVTTHAQTVKFGPSCTNNDRKAAWSDCEKLFENTVTQLNQTFNGLNPGASSDVKCSDFDAQTWLSTAQTNIETCRSGSEDLKVSDFVMPAISNNNLSDLIGNGLAVNGVLMKQHNHTTANHKEYFPSWVSRHERRLLVSASLAKSRPHLVVAHDRSGHFRSIQAAINFAGRRRIKSRFVIYVKKGVYRENIEVGNNNHNIMLVGDGERKTIITSGRSVKGGYTTYNSATAGFGGQRFVAKDMTFINTAGPLRGQAVSVRSSSDLSVFYRVGIHGFQDTLFIHSQRQFFRECYISGTIDFIFGNAAVVFQNCMILVRRPLHGQANVITAQGRGDPFQNTGITIHSSRIIAASDLRPVIRAYKTYLGRPWQAYSRVTIMKTYIDNSISPLGWSPWLRGSNFALNTVFYGEYKNFGPGSSTRGRVRWKGFHAITNAAVASRFTVGSLIAGGSWLPSTGVPFKTGL
;
A
#
# COMPACT_ATOMS: atom_id res chain seq x y z
N MET A 1 66.08 46.48 12.08
CA MET A 1 66.27 47.64 11.19
C MET A 1 65.01 47.82 10.36
N VAL A 2 64.19 48.83 10.70
CA VAL A 2 63.83 49.99 9.84
C VAL A 2 62.91 49.56 8.67
N ARG A 3 61.57 49.65 8.80
CA ARG A 3 60.64 50.83 8.73
C ARG A 3 60.31 51.29 7.30
N GLY A 4 59.02 51.54 7.04
CA GLY A 4 58.51 52.42 5.96
C GLY A 4 57.11 52.04 5.42
N ILE A 5 56.00 52.07 6.17
CA ILE A 5 55.08 53.19 6.57
C ILE A 5 54.00 53.56 5.51
N PHE A 6 52.73 53.59 5.96
CA PHE A 6 51.57 54.51 5.72
C PHE A 6 50.23 53.73 5.53
N HIS A 7 49.32 53.70 6.52
CA HIS A 7 48.13 54.59 6.76
C HIS A 7 46.96 54.30 5.77
N ILE A 8 45.65 54.34 6.06
CA ILE A 8 44.79 54.60 7.24
C ILE A 8 43.34 54.27 6.80
N CYS A 9 42.50 53.82 7.75
CA CYS A 9 41.04 54.00 7.90
C CYS A 9 39.95 53.40 6.97
N LEU A 10 39.05 52.67 7.68
CA LEU A 10 37.57 52.77 7.76
C LEU A 10 36.61 52.17 6.69
N LEU A 11 35.55 51.57 7.27
CA LEU A 11 34.16 51.28 6.80
C LEU A 11 33.89 49.80 6.44
N ALA A 12 33.20 49.04 7.29
CA ALA A 12 31.74 48.99 7.54
C ALA A 12 31.01 47.96 6.65
N SER A 13 30.51 46.92 7.31
CA SER A 13 29.24 46.21 7.10
C SER A 13 28.77 45.90 5.68
N THR A 14 28.81 44.61 5.32
CA THR A 14 27.66 43.90 4.73
C THR A 14 27.88 42.39 4.77
N LEU A 15 27.09 41.71 5.61
CA LEU A 15 26.92 40.26 5.59
C LEU A 15 26.14 39.87 4.33
N LEU A 16 26.83 39.33 3.33
CA LEU A 16 26.23 38.63 2.20
C LEU A 16 26.54 37.13 2.34
N LEU A 17 25.47 36.34 2.48
CA LEU A 17 25.46 34.88 2.41
C LEU A 17 26.00 34.44 1.03
N PRO A 18 26.83 33.38 0.94
CA PRO A 18 27.27 32.87 -0.35
C PRO A 18 26.15 32.04 -1.01
N PRO A 19 26.05 32.05 -2.35
CA PRO A 19 25.06 31.26 -3.07
C PRO A 19 25.47 29.78 -3.11
N PHE A 20 24.47 28.91 -2.90
CA PHE A 20 24.62 27.46 -3.07
C PHE A 20 24.93 27.13 -4.54
N SER A 21 26.17 26.69 -4.79
CA SER A 21 26.59 26.10 -6.06
C SER A 21 25.93 24.74 -6.26
N ALA A 22 25.41 24.52 -7.47
CA ALA A 22 24.86 23.27 -7.94
C ALA A 22 25.95 22.19 -8.02
N ALA A 23 25.93 21.25 -7.07
CA ALA A 23 26.77 20.06 -7.15
C ALA A 23 26.29 19.17 -8.31
N ASN A 24 27.20 18.90 -9.24
CA ASN A 24 27.04 17.94 -10.32
C ASN A 24 26.73 16.53 -9.76
N TYR A 25 25.52 16.04 -10.03
CA TYR A 25 25.09 14.66 -9.75
C TYR A 25 25.65 13.69 -10.81
N GLY A 26 26.98 13.63 -10.95
CA GLY A 26 27.71 12.73 -11.86
C GLY A 26 28.29 11.48 -11.21
N ASP A 27 28.62 11.52 -9.91
CA ASP A 27 29.43 10.47 -9.26
C ASP A 27 28.61 9.56 -8.32
N PHE A 28 27.52 8.97 -8.83
CA PHE A 28 26.71 8.00 -8.09
C PHE A 28 27.05 6.52 -8.34
N PHE A 29 28.11 6.27 -9.12
CA PHE A 29 28.75 4.97 -9.27
C PHE A 29 30.26 5.19 -9.21
N GLY A 30 30.90 4.75 -8.13
CA GLY A 30 32.35 4.65 -8.11
C GLY A 30 32.80 3.74 -9.25
N ALA A 31 33.73 4.23 -10.06
CA ALA A 31 34.43 3.42 -11.05
C ALA A 31 34.94 2.14 -10.36
N ASN A 32 34.60 0.97 -10.91
CA ASN A 32 35.00 -0.39 -10.49
C ASN A 32 33.98 -1.24 -9.71
N ALA A 33 32.68 -0.94 -9.75
CA ALA A 33 31.64 -1.96 -9.49
C ALA A 33 30.73 -2.11 -10.72
N PRO A 34 30.55 -3.32 -11.30
CA PRO A 34 29.73 -3.50 -12.48
C PRO A 34 28.28 -3.10 -12.19
N SER A 35 27.70 -2.32 -13.10
CA SER A 35 26.28 -2.03 -13.11
C SER A 35 25.51 -3.35 -13.24
N PRO A 36 24.50 -3.63 -12.41
CA PRO A 36 23.67 -4.82 -12.59
C PRO A 36 22.82 -4.81 -13.89
N TRP A 37 23.03 -3.82 -14.77
CA TRP A 37 22.28 -3.60 -16.01
C TRP A 37 23.15 -3.54 -17.28
N ASP A 38 24.42 -3.95 -17.24
CA ASP A 38 25.24 -4.06 -18.45
C ASP A 38 24.88 -5.32 -19.25
N HIS A 39 23.80 -5.22 -20.04
CA HIS A 39 23.56 -6.10 -21.17
C HIS A 39 23.50 -5.24 -22.44
N ASN A 40 24.62 -5.17 -23.15
CA ASN A 40 24.68 -4.78 -24.55
C ASN A 40 23.82 -5.76 -25.35
N ILE A 41 22.60 -5.35 -25.69
CA ILE A 41 21.79 -6.02 -26.71
C ILE A 41 21.64 -5.02 -27.86
N SER A 42 22.32 -5.30 -28.96
CA SER A 42 22.16 -4.61 -30.24
C SER A 42 20.70 -4.70 -30.72
N PRO A 43 20.15 -3.66 -31.37
CA PRO A 43 18.77 -3.68 -31.83
C PRO A 43 18.59 -4.64 -33.02
N ALA A 44 17.59 -5.52 -32.94
CA ALA A 44 17.09 -6.27 -34.08
C ALA A 44 16.13 -5.38 -34.92
N PRO A 45 15.98 -5.64 -36.25
CA PRO A 45 15.23 -4.75 -37.13
C PRO A 45 13.72 -4.83 -36.92
N GLU A 46 13.07 -3.74 -37.31
CA GLU A 46 11.64 -3.44 -37.19
C GLU A 46 10.72 -4.57 -37.65
N THR A 47 9.76 -4.91 -36.79
CA THR A 47 8.52 -5.59 -37.21
C THR A 47 7.31 -4.80 -36.68
N ALA A 48 6.26 -4.82 -37.50
CA ALA A 48 5.01 -4.07 -37.47
C ALA A 48 4.33 -3.90 -36.08
N PRO A 49 3.44 -2.89 -35.90
CA PRO A 49 2.86 -2.55 -34.61
C PRO A 49 2.08 -3.70 -33.98
N PHE A 50 2.48 -4.06 -32.75
CA PHE A 50 1.80 -5.05 -31.93
C PHE A 50 0.47 -4.50 -31.36
N PRO A 51 -0.60 -5.32 -31.31
CA PRO A 51 -1.87 -4.90 -30.75
C PRO A 51 -1.78 -4.72 -29.23
N THR A 52 -2.39 -3.63 -28.75
CA THR A 52 -2.67 -3.37 -27.33
C THR A 52 -3.45 -4.54 -26.70
N PRO A 53 -3.06 -5.05 -25.53
CA PRO A 53 -3.86 -6.05 -24.82
C PRO A 53 -5.16 -5.41 -24.33
N THR A 54 -6.28 -5.92 -24.84
CA THR A 54 -7.63 -5.63 -24.38
C THR A 54 -7.86 -6.31 -23.03
N ILE A 55 -7.86 -5.54 -21.95
CA ILE A 55 -8.49 -5.91 -20.69
C ILE A 55 -9.90 -5.33 -20.76
N SER A 56 -10.90 -6.22 -20.87
CA SER A 56 -12.31 -5.86 -20.79
C SER A 56 -12.58 -5.23 -19.42
N PRO A 57 -13.30 -4.09 -19.34
CA PRO A 57 -13.71 -3.55 -18.05
C PRO A 57 -14.64 -4.56 -17.35
N PRO A 58 -14.64 -4.63 -16.01
CA PRO A 58 -15.74 -5.29 -15.31
C PRO A 58 -17.04 -4.59 -15.73
N THR A 59 -17.93 -5.33 -16.39
CA THR A 59 -19.31 -4.92 -16.67
C THR A 59 -20.08 -4.94 -15.36
N THR A 60 -19.84 -3.93 -14.54
CA THR A 60 -20.79 -3.50 -13.53
C THR A 60 -21.07 -2.05 -13.86
N SER A 61 -22.19 -1.79 -14.54
CA SER A 61 -22.84 -0.49 -14.42
C SER A 61 -22.99 -0.22 -12.94
N ALA A 62 -22.24 0.76 -12.42
CA ALA A 62 -22.48 1.27 -11.09
C ALA A 62 -23.98 1.59 -11.02
N PRO A 63 -24.73 1.06 -10.04
CA PRO A 63 -26.05 1.59 -9.78
C PRO A 63 -25.90 3.10 -9.67
N SER A 64 -26.76 3.86 -10.35
CA SER A 64 -26.85 5.29 -10.11
C SER A 64 -27.27 5.47 -8.66
N LEU A 65 -26.29 5.55 -7.76
CA LEU A 65 -26.49 6.13 -6.45
C LEU A 65 -26.78 7.60 -6.74
N GLY A 66 -28.07 7.91 -6.84
CA GLY A 66 -28.56 9.27 -6.65
C GLY A 66 -27.94 9.84 -5.36
N PRO A 67 -27.89 11.18 -5.22
CA PRO A 67 -27.27 11.79 -4.06
C PRO A 67 -27.82 11.10 -2.82
N ALA A 68 -26.97 10.34 -2.12
CA ALA A 68 -27.33 9.74 -0.85
C ALA A 68 -27.84 10.92 -0.02
N ALA A 69 -29.15 10.97 0.17
CA ALA A 69 -29.77 11.97 1.02
C ALA A 69 -28.99 11.88 2.33
N ALA A 70 -28.30 12.96 2.66
CA ALA A 70 -27.61 13.11 3.91
C ALA A 70 -28.69 13.04 4.99
N SER A 71 -29.03 11.82 5.40
CA SER A 71 -29.91 11.61 6.54
C SER A 71 -29.13 12.11 7.74
N SER A 72 -29.75 13.06 8.44
CA SER A 72 -29.30 13.76 9.62
C SER A 72 -28.58 12.84 10.62
N PRO A 73 -27.64 13.37 11.42
CA PRO A 73 -26.83 12.55 12.33
C PRO A 73 -27.73 11.84 13.33
N ILE A 74 -27.83 10.51 13.21
CA ILE A 74 -28.59 9.71 14.15
C ILE A 74 -27.72 9.54 15.40
N ASN A 75 -28.09 10.28 16.45
CA ASN A 75 -27.48 10.26 17.79
C ASN A 75 -27.35 8.84 18.35
N ASN A 76 -26.42 8.67 19.29
CA ASN A 76 -26.12 7.44 20.02
C ASN A 76 -27.20 7.03 21.04
N SER A 77 -28.40 7.64 20.97
CA SER A 77 -29.57 7.25 21.75
C SER A 77 -30.08 5.88 21.27
N SER A 78 -30.71 5.11 22.14
CA SER A 78 -31.41 3.87 21.75
C SER A 78 -32.35 4.16 20.57
N ILE A 79 -32.20 3.41 19.48
CA ILE A 79 -33.04 3.54 18.29
C ILE A 79 -34.00 2.36 18.29
N SER A 80 -35.31 2.63 18.34
CA SER A 80 -36.36 1.64 18.13
C SER A 80 -36.61 1.49 16.62
N GLY A 81 -36.06 0.44 16.01
CA GLY A 81 -36.35 0.05 14.63
C GLY A 81 -36.20 -1.46 14.49
N ASP A 82 -37.02 -2.08 13.64
CA ASP A 82 -36.86 -3.50 13.31
C ASP A 82 -35.58 -3.75 12.48
N MET A 83 -35.23 -5.00 12.23
CA MET A 83 -34.03 -5.32 11.44
C MET A 83 -34.08 -4.71 10.03
N THR A 84 -35.27 -4.66 9.42
CA THR A 84 -35.50 -4.06 8.10
C THR A 84 -35.10 -2.59 8.10
N TRP A 85 -35.50 -1.84 9.12
CA TRP A 85 -35.11 -0.44 9.29
C TRP A 85 -33.60 -0.28 9.35
N TRP A 86 -32.89 -1.13 10.11
CA TRP A 86 -31.44 -1.10 10.21
C TRP A 86 -30.75 -1.42 8.88
N CYS A 87 -31.19 -2.46 8.18
CA CYS A 87 -30.66 -2.83 6.86
C CYS A 87 -30.86 -1.73 5.82
N ASN A 88 -32.00 -1.01 5.85
CA ASN A 88 -32.27 0.11 4.95
C ASN A 88 -31.37 1.33 5.18
N LYS A 89 -30.56 1.35 6.24
CA LYS A 89 -29.50 2.36 6.46
C LYS A 89 -28.13 1.96 5.90
N THR A 90 -28.04 0.80 5.24
CA THR A 90 -26.80 0.27 4.66
C THR A 90 -26.84 0.34 3.12
N PRO A 91 -25.67 0.40 2.44
CA PRO A 91 -25.62 0.49 0.98
C PRO A 91 -26.18 -0.76 0.26
N HIS A 92 -26.17 -1.93 0.89
CA HIS A 92 -26.68 -3.18 0.34
C HIS A 92 -27.80 -3.75 1.23
N ALA A 93 -28.92 -3.02 1.29
CA ALA A 93 -30.06 -3.35 2.15
C ALA A 93 -30.70 -4.71 1.84
N GLU A 94 -30.82 -5.07 0.55
CA GLU A 94 -31.39 -6.36 0.12
C GLU A 94 -30.56 -7.54 0.64
N THR A 95 -29.24 -7.49 0.44
CA THR A 95 -28.30 -8.50 0.96
C THR A 95 -28.37 -8.57 2.49
N CYS A 96 -28.41 -7.43 3.18
CA CYS A 96 -28.55 -7.38 4.64
C CYS A 96 -29.83 -8.11 5.11
N ASN A 97 -30.98 -7.78 4.52
CA ASN A 97 -32.27 -8.37 4.87
C ASN A 97 -32.28 -9.88 4.59
N TYR A 98 -31.76 -10.31 3.43
CA TYR A 98 -31.70 -11.72 3.03
C TYR A 98 -31.03 -12.60 4.09
N TYR A 99 -29.85 -12.18 4.58
CA TYR A 99 -29.07 -12.99 5.50
C TYR A 99 -29.59 -12.92 6.93
N PHE A 100 -30.11 -11.78 7.39
CA PHE A 100 -30.70 -11.70 8.73
C PHE A 100 -32.03 -12.45 8.85
N GLN A 101 -32.78 -12.64 7.76
CA GLN A 101 -33.98 -13.49 7.75
C GLN A 101 -33.67 -14.99 7.80
N ARG A 102 -32.48 -15.41 7.35
CA ARG A 102 -32.11 -16.83 7.17
C ARG A 102 -31.03 -17.34 8.13
N SER A 103 -30.43 -16.49 8.96
CA SER A 103 -29.34 -16.91 9.83
C SER A 103 -29.83 -17.89 10.92
N PRO A 104 -29.21 -19.08 11.05
CA PRO A 104 -29.60 -20.10 12.05
C PRO A 104 -29.17 -19.75 13.48
N HIS A 105 -28.38 -18.70 13.69
CA HIS A 105 -27.93 -18.27 15.01
C HIS A 105 -28.98 -17.36 15.67
N ASN A 106 -29.89 -18.02 16.37
CA ASN A 106 -30.95 -17.51 17.22
C ASN A 106 -30.52 -16.37 18.16
N ASN A 107 -30.86 -15.14 17.76
CA ASN A 107 -31.39 -14.06 18.62
C ASN A 107 -32.17 -13.00 17.77
N ILE A 108 -32.78 -13.44 16.66
CA ILE A 108 -33.40 -12.58 15.63
C ILE A 108 -34.70 -11.89 16.10
N ASN A 109 -35.24 -12.25 17.26
CA ASN A 109 -36.40 -11.53 17.81
C ASN A 109 -36.05 -10.19 18.47
N GLN A 110 -34.76 -9.85 18.63
CA GLN A 110 -34.36 -8.55 19.16
C GLN A 110 -33.54 -7.79 18.12
N ALA A 111 -34.17 -6.76 17.55
CA ALA A 111 -33.46 -5.79 16.75
C ALA A 111 -32.37 -5.10 17.58
N PRO A 112 -31.20 -4.78 16.98
CA PRO A 112 -30.12 -4.15 17.71
C PRO A 112 -30.57 -2.81 18.28
N ARG A 113 -30.14 -2.51 19.50
CA ARG A 113 -30.47 -1.24 20.17
C ARG A 113 -29.50 -0.13 19.79
N PHE A 114 -28.27 -0.51 19.44
CA PHE A 114 -27.18 0.40 19.16
C PHE A 114 -26.49 0.07 17.83
N ARG A 115 -25.90 1.09 17.21
CA ARG A 115 -25.16 0.95 15.95
C ARG A 115 -23.93 0.05 16.07
N SER A 116 -23.26 0.04 17.22
CA SER A 116 -22.13 -0.86 17.51
C SER A 116 -22.55 -2.34 17.58
N GLU A 117 -23.74 -2.61 18.13
CA GLU A 117 -24.34 -3.94 18.14
C GLU A 117 -24.68 -4.39 16.72
N PHE A 118 -25.36 -3.54 15.96
CA PHE A 118 -25.67 -3.81 14.55
C PHE A 118 -24.42 -4.06 13.70
N LEU A 119 -23.36 -3.27 13.89
CA LEU A 119 -22.07 -3.50 13.25
C LEU A 119 -21.52 -4.90 13.56
N ARG A 120 -21.48 -5.27 14.84
CA ARG A 120 -20.97 -6.59 15.24
C ARG A 120 -21.80 -7.72 14.62
N MET A 121 -23.12 -7.57 14.53
CA MET A 121 -24.00 -8.51 13.84
C MET A 121 -23.67 -8.63 12.35
N LEU A 122 -23.48 -7.51 11.64
CA LEU A 122 -23.07 -7.52 10.22
C LEU A 122 -21.73 -8.22 10.00
N VAL A 123 -20.74 -7.95 10.86
CA VAL A 123 -19.42 -8.58 10.79
C VAL A 123 -19.52 -10.09 11.03
N HIS A 124 -20.40 -10.53 11.93
CA HIS A 124 -20.64 -11.95 12.17
C HIS A 124 -21.20 -12.66 10.94
N VAL A 125 -22.25 -12.10 10.32
CA VAL A 125 -22.83 -12.65 9.08
C VAL A 125 -21.81 -12.68 7.94
N ALA A 126 -21.00 -11.62 7.79
CA ALA A 126 -19.91 -11.60 6.82
C ALA A 126 -18.85 -12.67 7.11
N LEU A 127 -18.53 -12.92 8.39
CA LEU A 127 -17.58 -13.96 8.80
C LEU A 127 -18.09 -15.36 8.46
N ASP A 128 -19.34 -15.68 8.78
CA ASP A 128 -19.97 -16.98 8.44
C ASP A 128 -19.92 -17.23 6.93
N GLN A 129 -20.23 -16.19 6.15
CA GLN A 129 -20.20 -16.26 4.71
C GLN A 129 -18.78 -16.39 4.16
N ALA A 130 -17.79 -15.71 4.76
CA ALA A 130 -16.37 -15.85 4.40
C ALA A 130 -15.84 -17.26 4.69
N VAL A 131 -16.23 -17.86 5.82
CA VAL A 131 -15.88 -19.25 6.16
C VAL A 131 -16.46 -20.21 5.11
N THR A 132 -17.71 -20.00 4.71
CA THR A 132 -18.37 -20.79 3.65
C THR A 132 -17.64 -20.64 2.31
N THR A 133 -17.31 -19.41 1.90
CA THR A 133 -16.57 -19.13 0.65
C THR A 133 -15.18 -19.75 0.67
N HIS A 134 -14.46 -19.66 1.78
CA HIS A 134 -13.15 -20.30 1.94
C HIS A 134 -13.26 -21.83 1.82
N ALA A 135 -14.20 -22.45 2.54
CA ALA A 135 -14.42 -23.90 2.47
C ALA A 135 -14.79 -24.37 1.06
N GLN A 136 -15.62 -23.61 0.33
CA GLN A 136 -15.91 -23.88 -1.09
C GLN A 136 -14.65 -23.79 -1.94
N THR A 137 -13.85 -22.73 -1.78
CA THR A 137 -12.60 -22.54 -2.52
C THR A 137 -11.63 -23.71 -2.32
N VAL A 138 -11.46 -24.19 -1.09
CA VAL A 138 -10.62 -25.37 -0.77
C VAL A 138 -11.13 -26.61 -1.50
N LYS A 139 -12.44 -26.85 -1.53
CA LYS A 139 -13.04 -28.02 -2.21
C LYS A 139 -12.79 -28.04 -3.72
N PHE A 140 -12.62 -26.88 -4.37
CA PHE A 140 -12.34 -26.80 -5.80
C PHE A 140 -10.86 -27.04 -6.16
N GLY A 141 -9.95 -27.01 -5.19
CA GLY A 141 -8.50 -27.17 -5.43
C GLY A 141 -8.11 -28.43 -6.19
N PRO A 142 -8.60 -29.62 -5.82
CA PRO A 142 -8.31 -30.87 -6.53
C PRO A 142 -8.72 -30.88 -8.01
N SER A 143 -9.68 -30.04 -8.41
CA SER A 143 -10.14 -29.90 -9.80
C SER A 143 -9.25 -29.00 -10.67
N CYS A 144 -8.21 -28.37 -10.10
CA CYS A 144 -7.28 -27.52 -10.82
C CYS A 144 -6.27 -28.37 -11.62
N THR A 145 -6.50 -28.54 -12.93
CA THR A 145 -5.65 -29.38 -13.79
C THR A 145 -4.50 -28.62 -14.46
N ASN A 146 -4.71 -27.35 -14.84
CA ASN A 146 -3.68 -26.52 -15.48
C ASN A 146 -2.93 -25.63 -14.47
N ASN A 147 -1.71 -25.19 -14.83
CA ASN A 147 -0.84 -24.43 -13.93
C ASN A 147 -1.41 -23.04 -13.59
N ASP A 148 -2.08 -22.40 -14.55
CA ASP A 148 -2.65 -21.05 -14.36
C ASP A 148 -3.81 -21.05 -13.36
N ARG A 149 -4.73 -22.03 -13.46
CA ARG A 149 -5.81 -22.25 -12.49
C ARG A 149 -5.24 -22.60 -11.12
N LYS A 150 -4.21 -23.45 -11.05
CA LYS A 150 -3.53 -23.77 -9.77
C LYS A 150 -2.92 -22.52 -9.12
N ALA A 151 -2.27 -21.66 -9.91
CA ALA A 151 -1.67 -20.42 -9.42
C ALA A 151 -2.74 -19.45 -8.89
N ALA A 152 -3.79 -19.18 -9.69
CA ALA A 152 -4.90 -18.32 -9.27
C ALA A 152 -5.63 -18.88 -8.04
N TRP A 153 -5.91 -20.19 -8.03
CA TRP A 153 -6.56 -20.87 -6.92
C TRP A 153 -5.77 -20.77 -5.62
N SER A 154 -4.46 -21.05 -5.67
CA SER A 154 -3.60 -21.01 -4.47
C SER A 154 -3.55 -19.61 -3.85
N ASP A 155 -3.54 -18.57 -4.69
CA ASP A 155 -3.63 -17.19 -4.20
C ASP A 155 -5.02 -16.89 -3.61
N CYS A 156 -6.09 -17.31 -4.28
CA CYS A 156 -7.45 -17.13 -3.81
C CYS A 156 -7.73 -17.82 -2.48
N GLU A 157 -7.30 -19.07 -2.30
CA GLU A 157 -7.41 -19.81 -1.04
C GLU A 157 -6.78 -19.00 0.10
N LYS A 158 -5.52 -18.58 -0.07
CA LYS A 158 -4.80 -17.75 0.90
C LYS A 158 -5.50 -16.41 1.16
N LEU A 159 -6.03 -15.77 0.12
CA LEU A 159 -6.73 -14.49 0.26
C LEU A 159 -8.05 -14.65 1.02
N PHE A 160 -8.81 -15.71 0.80
CA PHE A 160 -10.03 -15.99 1.57
C PHE A 160 -9.73 -16.41 3.02
N GLU A 161 -8.68 -17.19 3.28
CA GLU A 161 -8.21 -17.47 4.63
C GLU A 161 -7.89 -16.16 5.38
N ASN A 162 -7.25 -15.22 4.68
CA ASN A 162 -6.94 -13.90 5.22
C ASN A 162 -8.20 -13.08 5.46
N THR A 163 -9.21 -13.16 4.59
CA THR A 163 -10.52 -12.51 4.78
C THR A 163 -11.20 -13.01 6.05
N VAL A 164 -11.23 -14.34 6.26
CA VAL A 164 -11.75 -14.95 7.50
C VAL A 164 -10.99 -14.43 8.71
N THR A 165 -9.65 -14.38 8.63
CA THR A 165 -8.80 -13.87 9.73
C THR A 165 -9.13 -12.42 10.09
N GLN A 166 -9.28 -11.53 9.10
CA GLN A 166 -9.61 -10.12 9.34
C GLN A 166 -11.01 -9.95 9.94
N LEU A 167 -12.01 -10.68 9.43
CA LEU A 167 -13.37 -10.61 9.92
C LEU A 167 -13.49 -11.16 11.33
N ASN A 168 -12.84 -12.28 11.63
CA ASN A 168 -12.78 -12.85 12.97
C ASN A 168 -12.10 -11.91 13.96
N GLN A 169 -10.98 -11.29 13.57
CA GLN A 169 -10.29 -10.29 14.38
C GLN A 169 -11.17 -9.07 14.67
N THR A 170 -11.92 -8.61 13.65
CA THR A 170 -12.88 -7.51 13.80
C THR A 170 -14.02 -7.89 14.74
N PHE A 171 -14.64 -9.06 14.54
CA PHE A 171 -15.76 -9.54 15.36
C PHE A 171 -15.38 -9.64 16.85
N ASN A 172 -14.22 -10.23 17.14
CA ASN A 172 -13.71 -10.36 18.50
C ASN A 172 -13.34 -9.00 19.10
N GLY A 173 -12.71 -8.13 18.32
CA GLY A 173 -12.30 -6.79 18.78
C GLY A 173 -13.46 -5.83 19.04
N LEU A 174 -14.61 -6.04 18.39
CA LEU A 174 -15.85 -5.30 18.62
C LEU A 174 -16.66 -5.80 19.83
N ASN A 175 -16.27 -6.92 20.46
CA ASN A 175 -16.96 -7.42 21.64
C ASN A 175 -16.78 -6.43 22.83
N PRO A 176 -17.86 -5.90 23.43
CA PRO A 176 -17.75 -4.98 24.57
C PRO A 176 -16.99 -5.56 25.77
N GLY A 177 -17.08 -6.88 25.97
CA GLY A 177 -16.37 -7.62 27.02
C GLY A 177 -14.96 -8.10 26.65
N ALA A 178 -14.43 -7.71 25.48
CA ALA A 178 -13.08 -8.09 25.09
C ALA A 178 -12.02 -7.50 26.03
N SER A 179 -10.98 -8.29 26.32
CA SER A 179 -9.80 -7.80 27.02
C SER A 179 -9.10 -6.70 26.20
N SER A 180 -8.29 -5.88 26.87
CA SER A 180 -7.56 -4.78 26.23
C SER A 180 -6.69 -5.21 25.05
N ASP A 181 -6.17 -6.44 25.07
CA ASP A 181 -5.29 -6.98 24.03
C ASP A 181 -6.05 -7.47 22.79
N VAL A 182 -7.35 -7.73 22.93
CA VAL A 182 -8.23 -8.19 21.83
C VAL A 182 -9.06 -7.03 21.28
N LYS A 183 -9.43 -6.08 22.14
CA LYS A 183 -10.26 -4.94 21.78
C LYS A 183 -9.62 -4.10 20.67
N CYS A 184 -10.43 -3.69 19.69
CA CYS A 184 -9.99 -2.87 18.58
C CYS A 184 -10.65 -1.49 18.59
N SER A 185 -10.01 -0.49 18.00
CA SER A 185 -10.65 0.80 17.74
C SER A 185 -11.53 0.75 16.49
N ASP A 186 -12.45 1.71 16.34
CA ASP A 186 -13.23 1.85 15.09
C ASP A 186 -12.31 2.02 13.87
N PHE A 187 -11.14 2.65 14.05
CA PHE A 187 -10.15 2.79 12.99
C PHE A 187 -9.58 1.42 12.58
N ASP A 188 -9.22 0.58 13.57
CA ASP A 188 -8.70 -0.77 13.31
C ASP A 188 -9.76 -1.63 12.61
N ALA A 189 -11.00 -1.62 13.10
CA ALA A 189 -12.12 -2.32 12.47
C ALA A 189 -12.32 -1.87 11.02
N GLN A 190 -12.26 -0.57 10.73
CA GLN A 190 -12.38 -0.05 9.36
C GLN A 190 -11.24 -0.54 8.46
N THR A 191 -10.01 -0.59 8.98
CA THR A 191 -8.83 -1.06 8.24
C THR A 191 -8.92 -2.56 7.95
N TRP A 192 -9.35 -3.38 8.92
CA TRP A 192 -9.48 -4.83 8.74
C TRP A 192 -10.63 -5.20 7.80
N LEU A 193 -11.78 -4.50 7.88
CA LEU A 193 -12.87 -4.64 6.92
C LEU A 193 -12.44 -4.21 5.51
N SER A 194 -11.68 -3.12 5.37
CA SER A 194 -11.14 -2.67 4.08
C SER A 194 -10.20 -3.73 3.49
N THR A 195 -9.40 -4.38 4.34
CA THR A 195 -8.51 -5.46 3.94
C THR A 195 -9.28 -6.72 3.50
N ALA A 196 -10.32 -7.10 4.24
CA ALA A 196 -11.18 -8.24 3.89
C ALA A 196 -11.78 -8.09 2.49
N GLN A 197 -12.30 -6.90 2.15
CA GLN A 197 -12.83 -6.61 0.81
C GLN A 197 -11.71 -6.58 -0.26
N THR A 198 -10.54 -6.05 0.08
CA THR A 198 -9.36 -6.01 -0.83
C THR A 198 -8.86 -7.41 -1.21
N ASN A 199 -8.89 -8.36 -0.26
CA ASN A 199 -8.48 -9.73 -0.53
C ASN A 199 -9.37 -10.39 -1.60
N ILE A 200 -10.69 -10.17 -1.52
CA ILE A 200 -11.67 -10.71 -2.47
C ILE A 200 -11.41 -10.13 -3.87
N GLU A 201 -11.18 -8.82 -3.95
CA GLU A 201 -10.86 -8.17 -5.23
C GLU A 201 -9.53 -8.66 -5.81
N THR A 202 -8.53 -8.88 -4.96
CA THR A 202 -7.21 -9.37 -5.43
C THR A 202 -7.30 -10.79 -5.99
N CYS A 203 -8.13 -11.65 -5.38
CA CYS A 203 -8.40 -12.99 -5.90
C CYS A 203 -9.08 -12.91 -7.28
N ARG A 204 -10.06 -12.01 -7.45
CA ARG A 204 -10.69 -11.73 -8.75
C ARG A 204 -9.66 -11.28 -9.78
N SER A 205 -8.89 -10.22 -9.51
CA SER A 205 -7.90 -9.70 -10.45
C SER A 205 -6.81 -10.72 -10.80
N GLY A 206 -6.36 -11.52 -9.83
CA GLY A 206 -5.38 -12.59 -10.10
C GLY A 206 -5.89 -13.67 -11.05
N SER A 207 -7.20 -13.97 -11.03
CA SER A 207 -7.83 -14.87 -12.01
C SER A 207 -7.92 -14.25 -13.40
N GLU A 208 -8.09 -12.93 -13.50
CA GLU A 208 -8.12 -12.18 -14.76
C GLU A 208 -6.72 -12.08 -15.39
N ASP A 209 -5.67 -11.86 -14.58
CA ASP A 209 -4.26 -11.84 -15.00
C ASP A 209 -3.89 -13.07 -15.83
N LEU A 210 -4.40 -14.24 -15.40
CA LEU A 210 -4.13 -15.54 -15.99
C LEU A 210 -5.26 -16.05 -16.90
N LYS A 211 -6.30 -15.24 -17.15
CA LYS A 211 -7.45 -15.57 -18.02
C LYS A 211 -8.20 -16.84 -17.60
N VAL A 212 -8.39 -17.02 -16.29
CA VAL A 212 -9.07 -18.16 -15.67
C VAL A 212 -10.20 -17.70 -14.73
N SER A 213 -10.85 -16.58 -15.05
CA SER A 213 -11.91 -15.99 -14.23
C SER A 213 -13.17 -16.85 -14.17
N ASP A 214 -13.46 -17.63 -15.23
CA ASP A 214 -14.52 -18.65 -15.28
C ASP A 214 -14.48 -19.61 -14.08
N PHE A 215 -13.28 -19.91 -13.60
CA PHE A 215 -13.04 -20.88 -12.55
C PHE A 215 -13.31 -20.36 -11.13
N VAL A 216 -12.92 -19.12 -10.85
CA VAL A 216 -12.94 -18.55 -9.48
C VAL A 216 -14.23 -17.78 -9.20
N MET A 217 -14.83 -17.17 -10.23
CA MET A 217 -15.98 -16.28 -10.08
C MET A 217 -17.23 -16.94 -9.48
N PRO A 218 -17.57 -18.22 -9.72
CA PRO A 218 -18.71 -18.85 -9.05
C PRO A 218 -18.60 -18.82 -7.51
N ALA A 219 -17.40 -19.04 -6.95
CA ALA A 219 -17.21 -18.98 -5.50
C ALA A 219 -17.32 -17.55 -4.94
N ILE A 220 -16.88 -16.54 -5.71
CA ILE A 220 -16.95 -15.12 -5.35
C ILE A 220 -18.40 -14.59 -5.43
N SER A 221 -19.09 -14.88 -6.54
CA SER A 221 -20.38 -14.27 -6.87
C SER A 221 -21.56 -14.88 -6.11
N ASN A 222 -21.48 -16.15 -5.71
CA ASN A 222 -22.62 -16.86 -5.10
C ASN A 222 -22.92 -16.44 -3.64
N ASN A 223 -22.03 -15.66 -3.02
CA ASN A 223 -22.00 -15.50 -1.58
C ASN A 223 -22.22 -14.07 -1.10
N ASN A 224 -22.37 -13.08 -2.01
CA ASN A 224 -22.59 -11.67 -1.69
C ASN A 224 -21.67 -11.11 -0.57
N LEU A 225 -20.48 -11.69 -0.43
CA LEU A 225 -19.59 -11.40 0.71
C LEU A 225 -19.09 -9.96 0.68
N SER A 226 -18.77 -9.44 -0.51
CA SER A 226 -18.34 -8.05 -0.69
C SER A 226 -19.40 -7.05 -0.23
N ASP A 227 -20.69 -7.34 -0.47
CA ASP A 227 -21.82 -6.49 -0.07
C ASP A 227 -21.99 -6.48 1.45
N LEU A 228 -21.89 -7.65 2.10
CA LEU A 228 -21.94 -7.79 3.56
C LEU A 228 -20.81 -7.01 4.23
N ILE A 229 -19.58 -7.11 3.69
CA ILE A 229 -18.43 -6.34 4.17
C ILE A 229 -18.65 -4.84 3.92
N GLY A 230 -19.18 -4.46 2.76
CA GLY A 230 -19.54 -3.07 2.40
C GLY A 230 -20.54 -2.44 3.39
N ASN A 231 -21.54 -3.20 3.82
CA ASN A 231 -22.48 -2.78 4.86
C ASN A 231 -21.76 -2.51 6.20
N GLY A 232 -20.86 -3.41 6.61
CA GLY A 232 -20.03 -3.23 7.81
C GLY A 232 -19.15 -1.97 7.72
N LEU A 233 -18.51 -1.74 6.57
CA LEU A 233 -17.69 -0.55 6.31
C LEU A 233 -18.49 0.75 6.42
N ALA A 234 -19.71 0.77 5.88
CA ALA A 234 -20.58 1.94 5.93
C ALA A 234 -21.01 2.27 7.37
N VAL A 235 -21.43 1.25 8.13
CA VAL A 235 -21.88 1.42 9.52
C VAL A 235 -20.72 1.87 10.43
N ASN A 236 -19.56 1.21 10.34
CA ASN A 236 -18.40 1.58 11.14
C ASN A 236 -17.82 2.95 10.74
N GLY A 237 -17.90 3.33 9.46
CA GLY A 237 -17.52 4.65 8.99
C GLY A 237 -18.32 5.80 9.62
N VAL A 238 -19.57 5.56 10.05
CA VAL A 238 -20.36 6.53 10.82
C VAL A 238 -19.83 6.66 12.25
N LEU A 239 -19.53 5.53 12.91
CA LEU A 239 -18.97 5.49 14.27
C LEU A 239 -17.63 6.24 14.34
N MET A 240 -16.74 5.98 13.38
CA MET A 240 -15.46 6.69 13.28
C MET A 240 -15.62 8.23 13.22
N LYS A 241 -16.62 8.74 12.49
CA LYS A 241 -16.87 10.18 12.39
C LYS A 241 -17.35 10.76 13.71
N GLN A 242 -18.22 10.03 14.43
CA GLN A 242 -18.76 10.45 15.72
C GLN A 242 -17.66 10.51 16.79
N HIS A 243 -16.76 9.51 16.84
CA HIS A 243 -15.65 9.47 17.79
C HIS A 243 -14.55 10.53 17.51
N ASN A 244 -14.34 10.89 16.24
CA ASN A 244 -13.40 11.97 15.88
C ASN A 244 -13.86 13.36 16.36
N HIS A 245 -15.15 13.57 16.63
CA HIS A 245 -15.66 14.83 17.20
C HIS A 245 -15.42 14.96 18.71
N THR A 246 -15.12 13.85 19.42
CA THR A 246 -14.97 13.86 20.89
C THR A 246 -13.51 13.74 21.37
N THR A 247 -12.55 13.45 20.49
CA THR A 247 -11.15 13.16 20.88
C THR A 247 -10.11 13.93 20.05
N ALA A 248 -10.19 15.26 20.05
CA ALA A 248 -9.15 16.13 19.49
C ALA A 248 -7.97 16.39 20.47
N ASN A 249 -7.58 15.39 21.27
CA ASN A 249 -6.44 15.48 22.20
C ASN A 249 -5.55 14.24 22.07
N HIS A 250 -4.92 14.07 20.91
CA HIS A 250 -3.86 13.07 20.75
C HIS A 250 -2.57 13.56 21.45
N LYS A 251 -2.47 13.35 22.77
CA LYS A 251 -1.17 13.29 23.42
C LYS A 251 -0.37 12.15 22.79
N GLU A 252 0.90 12.37 22.47
CA GLU A 252 1.84 11.35 21.99
C GLU A 252 2.01 10.25 23.05
N TYR A 253 1.10 9.28 23.08
CA TYR A 253 1.24 8.10 23.91
C TYR A 253 2.03 7.04 23.15
N PHE A 254 3.13 6.59 23.73
CA PHE A 254 3.80 5.40 23.22
C PHE A 254 2.92 4.17 23.47
N PRO A 255 2.76 3.27 22.47
CA PRO A 255 2.00 2.05 22.68
C PRO A 255 2.66 1.15 23.74
N SER A 256 1.83 0.50 24.56
CA SER A 256 2.25 -0.43 25.62
C SER A 256 2.97 -1.67 25.06
N TRP A 257 2.70 -2.03 23.81
CA TRP A 257 3.23 -3.23 23.17
C TRP A 257 4.66 -3.09 22.61
N VAL A 258 5.32 -1.93 22.78
CA VAL A 258 6.75 -1.77 22.43
C VAL A 258 7.58 -1.30 23.61
N SER A 259 8.50 -2.17 24.01
CA SER A 259 9.46 -1.93 25.09
C SER A 259 10.47 -0.83 24.74
N ARG A 260 11.08 -0.22 25.76
CA ARG A 260 12.15 0.78 25.56
C ARG A 260 13.34 0.22 24.77
N HIS A 261 13.64 -1.07 24.92
CA HIS A 261 14.72 -1.74 24.21
C HIS A 261 14.41 -1.84 22.70
N GLU A 262 13.19 -2.25 22.34
CA GLU A 262 12.74 -2.32 20.95
C GLU A 262 12.80 -0.96 20.25
N ARG A 263 12.43 0.12 20.95
CA ARG A 263 12.57 1.49 20.41
C ARG A 263 14.01 1.80 20.00
N ARG A 264 15.00 1.49 20.85
CA ARG A 264 16.42 1.73 20.55
C ARG A 264 16.92 0.92 19.36
N LEU A 265 16.49 -0.35 19.22
CA LEU A 265 16.84 -1.20 18.08
C LEU A 265 16.32 -0.63 16.76
N LEU A 266 15.12 -0.06 16.77
CA LEU A 266 14.49 0.42 15.54
C LEU A 266 15.08 1.77 15.07
N VAL A 267 15.50 2.64 16.01
CA VAL A 267 16.25 3.87 15.71
C VAL A 267 17.62 3.54 15.11
N SER A 268 18.42 2.71 15.79
CA SER A 268 19.83 2.54 15.45
C SER A 268 20.10 1.26 14.66
N ALA A 269 20.56 1.43 13.41
CA ALA A 269 21.00 0.31 12.58
C ALA A 269 22.19 -0.42 13.21
N SER A 270 23.12 0.31 13.85
CA SER A 270 24.24 -0.32 14.55
C SER A 270 23.76 -1.14 15.75
N LEU A 271 22.75 -0.68 16.51
CA LEU A 271 22.19 -1.48 17.61
C LEU A 271 21.47 -2.73 17.10
N ALA A 272 20.64 -2.61 16.06
CA ALA A 272 19.98 -3.76 15.42
C ALA A 272 20.98 -4.81 14.90
N LYS A 273 22.12 -4.35 14.35
CA LYS A 273 23.20 -5.22 13.86
C LYS A 273 24.09 -5.77 14.97
N SER A 274 24.21 -5.09 16.11
CA SER A 274 25.09 -5.49 17.21
C SER A 274 24.52 -6.64 18.04
N ARG A 275 23.19 -6.79 18.11
CA ARG A 275 22.51 -7.86 18.86
C ARG A 275 21.31 -8.43 18.08
N PRO A 276 21.53 -8.97 16.86
CA PRO A 276 20.45 -9.58 16.09
C PRO A 276 20.09 -10.94 16.70
N HIS A 277 18.88 -11.41 16.42
CA HIS A 277 18.47 -12.76 16.82
C HIS A 277 19.02 -13.80 15.85
N LEU A 278 19.02 -13.47 14.54
CA LEU A 278 19.62 -14.29 13.50
C LEU A 278 20.49 -13.42 12.59
N VAL A 279 21.47 -14.08 11.98
CA VAL A 279 22.37 -13.49 10.99
C VAL A 279 22.30 -14.34 9.74
N VAL A 280 22.09 -13.70 8.59
CA VAL A 280 22.09 -14.34 7.28
C VAL A 280 23.31 -13.87 6.51
N ALA A 281 24.13 -14.80 6.03
CA ALA A 281 25.36 -14.50 5.30
C ALA A 281 25.72 -15.61 4.31
N HIS A 282 26.10 -15.24 3.08
CA HIS A 282 26.54 -16.22 2.06
C HIS A 282 27.87 -16.90 2.43
N ASP A 283 28.76 -16.16 3.06
CA ASP A 283 30.14 -16.55 3.43
C ASP A 283 30.21 -17.52 4.62
N ARG A 284 29.08 -18.07 5.07
CA ARG A 284 28.96 -18.97 6.23
C ARG A 284 29.28 -18.32 7.57
N SER A 285 29.48 -17.00 7.63
CA SER A 285 29.72 -16.27 8.88
C SER A 285 28.43 -15.93 9.66
N GLY A 286 27.30 -16.50 9.27
CA GLY A 286 25.98 -16.30 9.87
C GLY A 286 25.28 -17.63 10.15
N HIS A 287 24.12 -17.55 10.80
CA HIS A 287 23.30 -18.71 11.15
C HIS A 287 22.65 -19.39 9.93
N PHE A 288 22.30 -18.60 8.92
CA PHE A 288 21.66 -19.07 7.69
C PHE A 288 22.33 -18.48 6.45
N ARG A 289 22.19 -19.16 5.30
CA ARG A 289 22.60 -18.61 3.99
C ARG A 289 21.43 -18.06 3.17
N SER A 290 20.21 -18.55 3.43
CA SER A 290 18.98 -18.07 2.83
C SER A 290 18.21 -17.23 3.84
N ILE A 291 17.65 -16.12 3.36
CA ILE A 291 16.79 -15.24 4.13
C ILE A 291 15.48 -15.96 4.43
N GLN A 292 14.91 -16.68 3.46
CA GLN A 292 13.68 -17.45 3.71
C GLN A 292 13.86 -18.52 4.78
N ALA A 293 15.01 -19.19 4.84
CA ALA A 293 15.29 -20.16 5.89
C ALA A 293 15.28 -19.52 7.29
N ALA A 294 15.87 -18.33 7.43
CA ALA A 294 15.83 -17.57 8.68
C ALA A 294 14.42 -17.10 9.05
N ILE A 295 13.62 -16.67 8.06
CA ILE A 295 12.21 -16.30 8.26
C ILE A 295 11.39 -17.52 8.71
N ASN A 296 11.57 -18.68 8.08
CA ASN A 296 10.90 -19.92 8.45
C ASN A 296 11.25 -20.36 9.87
N PHE A 297 12.52 -20.24 10.27
CA PHE A 297 12.95 -20.48 11.65
C PHE A 297 12.25 -19.52 12.62
N ALA A 298 12.22 -18.23 12.31
CA ALA A 298 11.52 -17.24 13.11
C ALA A 298 10.00 -17.50 13.19
N GLY A 299 9.41 -18.10 12.16
CA GLY A 299 8.00 -18.50 12.15
C GLY A 299 7.63 -19.50 13.25
N ARG A 300 8.57 -20.34 13.68
CA ARG A 300 8.36 -21.40 14.70
C ARG A 300 8.39 -20.88 16.14
N ARG A 301 8.71 -19.61 16.36
CA ARG A 301 8.76 -19.00 17.70
C ARG A 301 7.39 -19.03 18.36
N ARG A 302 7.34 -19.45 19.64
CA ARG A 302 6.12 -19.37 20.46
C ARG A 302 5.74 -17.93 20.77
N ILE A 303 6.71 -17.11 21.15
CA ILE A 303 6.51 -15.70 21.51
C ILE A 303 6.83 -14.82 20.31
N LYS A 304 5.88 -13.99 19.90
CA LYS A 304 5.98 -13.12 18.71
C LYS A 304 6.46 -11.71 19.04
N SER A 305 7.44 -11.55 19.94
CA SER A 305 8.12 -10.26 20.15
C SER A 305 8.96 -9.86 18.91
N ARG A 306 9.47 -8.62 18.89
CA ARG A 306 10.36 -8.13 17.83
C ARG A 306 11.53 -9.07 17.60
N PHE A 307 11.66 -9.59 16.39
CA PHE A 307 12.70 -10.54 16.02
C PHE A 307 13.52 -10.00 14.86
N VAL A 308 14.79 -9.74 15.15
CA VAL A 308 15.72 -9.06 14.26
C VAL A 308 16.54 -10.09 13.49
N ILE A 309 16.39 -10.09 12.17
CA ILE A 309 17.20 -10.87 11.23
C ILE A 309 18.13 -9.88 10.54
N TYR A 310 19.42 -9.96 10.86
CA TYR A 310 20.45 -9.18 10.19
C TYR A 310 20.92 -9.91 8.93
N VAL A 311 20.76 -9.28 7.78
CA VAL A 311 21.16 -9.80 6.47
C VAL A 311 22.43 -9.06 6.06
N LYS A 312 23.56 -9.76 5.99
CA LYS A 312 24.84 -9.16 5.59
C LYS A 312 24.81 -8.70 4.13
N LYS A 313 25.84 -7.94 3.73
CA LYS A 313 26.06 -7.55 2.34
C LYS A 313 26.08 -8.78 1.41
N GLY A 314 25.48 -8.66 0.24
CA GLY A 314 25.35 -9.74 -0.72
C GLY A 314 24.14 -9.57 -1.64
N VAL A 315 24.10 -10.39 -2.68
CA VAL A 315 22.97 -10.49 -3.61
C VAL A 315 22.28 -11.85 -3.39
N TYR A 316 21.13 -11.80 -2.74
CA TYR A 316 20.32 -12.95 -2.37
C TYR A 316 19.28 -13.21 -3.47
N ARG A 317 19.50 -14.27 -4.26
CA ARG A 317 18.61 -14.67 -5.35
C ARG A 317 17.55 -15.65 -4.85
N GLU A 318 16.49 -15.11 -4.24
CA GLU A 318 15.39 -15.89 -3.68
C GLU A 318 14.09 -15.08 -3.67
N ASN A 319 12.95 -15.78 -3.69
CA ASN A 319 11.64 -15.20 -3.36
C ASN A 319 11.40 -15.43 -1.86
N ILE A 320 11.08 -14.36 -1.13
CA ILE A 320 10.82 -14.44 0.32
C ILE A 320 9.38 -14.09 0.67
N GLU A 321 8.86 -14.71 1.73
CA GLU A 321 7.53 -14.45 2.28
C GLU A 321 7.58 -14.48 3.82
N VAL A 322 7.14 -13.39 4.46
CA VAL A 322 6.80 -13.36 5.88
C VAL A 322 5.30 -13.60 6.02
N GLY A 323 4.91 -14.83 6.30
CA GLY A 323 3.50 -15.21 6.42
C GLY A 323 2.75 -14.50 7.55
N ASN A 324 1.42 -14.50 7.49
CA ASN A 324 0.56 -13.75 8.40
C ASN A 324 0.75 -14.11 9.87
N ASN A 325 1.09 -15.37 10.18
CA ASN A 325 1.33 -15.81 11.57
C ASN A 325 2.73 -15.45 12.12
N ASN A 326 3.57 -14.76 11.34
CA ASN A 326 4.94 -14.41 11.71
C ASN A 326 5.09 -12.91 11.97
N HIS A 327 4.49 -12.44 13.07
CA HIS A 327 4.49 -11.03 13.46
C HIS A 327 5.86 -10.53 13.97
N ASN A 328 6.03 -9.21 13.90
CA ASN A 328 7.14 -8.45 14.47
C ASN A 328 8.53 -8.83 13.92
N ILE A 329 8.60 -9.34 12.69
CA ILE A 329 9.89 -9.54 12.00
C ILE A 329 10.50 -8.19 11.62
N MET A 330 11.80 -8.04 11.84
CA MET A 330 12.62 -6.95 11.32
C MET A 330 13.76 -7.52 10.47
N LEU A 331 13.79 -7.16 9.19
CA LEU A 331 14.95 -7.37 8.33
C LEU A 331 15.81 -6.11 8.32
N VAL A 332 17.10 -6.25 8.61
CA VAL A 332 18.07 -5.15 8.54
C VAL A 332 19.25 -5.55 7.67
N GLY A 333 19.59 -4.75 6.67
CA GLY A 333 20.71 -4.98 5.77
C GLY A 333 21.96 -4.18 6.11
N ASP A 334 23.03 -4.39 5.35
CA ASP A 334 24.28 -3.62 5.46
C ASP A 334 24.22 -2.23 4.82
N GLY A 335 23.13 -1.91 4.14
CA GLY A 335 22.91 -0.69 3.41
C GLY A 335 22.10 -0.96 2.14
N GLU A 336 21.35 0.05 1.71
CA GLU A 336 20.53 0.03 0.48
C GLU A 336 21.32 -0.50 -0.73
N ARG A 337 22.59 -0.12 -0.90
CA ARG A 337 23.44 -0.59 -2.02
C ARG A 337 24.24 -1.86 -1.77
N LYS A 338 24.12 -2.46 -0.58
CA LYS A 338 25.01 -3.56 -0.14
C LYS A 338 24.27 -4.88 0.04
N THR A 339 23.03 -4.83 0.50
CA THR A 339 22.21 -6.03 0.73
C THR A 339 21.02 -6.00 -0.22
N ILE A 340 21.03 -6.90 -1.21
CA ILE A 340 20.06 -6.92 -2.32
C ILE A 340 19.35 -8.27 -2.32
N ILE A 341 18.03 -8.25 -2.37
CA ILE A 341 17.18 -9.44 -2.58
C ILE A 341 16.59 -9.34 -3.98
N THR A 342 16.70 -10.40 -4.78
CA THR A 342 16.28 -10.34 -6.17
C THR A 342 15.67 -11.63 -6.71
N SER A 343 14.66 -11.48 -7.56
CA SER A 343 14.04 -12.58 -8.33
C SER A 343 13.49 -12.06 -9.67
N GLY A 344 12.83 -12.92 -10.47
CA GLY A 344 12.30 -12.56 -11.79
C GLY A 344 10.92 -13.13 -12.13
N ARG A 345 10.05 -13.36 -11.13
CA ARG A 345 8.67 -13.82 -11.38
C ARG A 345 7.83 -12.71 -12.03
N SER A 346 6.91 -13.08 -12.90
CA SER A 346 6.04 -12.14 -13.63
C SER A 346 4.76 -12.81 -14.14
N VAL A 347 3.78 -12.00 -14.54
CA VAL A 347 2.53 -12.52 -15.13
C VAL A 347 2.75 -13.30 -16.41
N LYS A 348 3.56 -12.79 -17.34
CA LYS A 348 3.97 -13.57 -18.53
C LYS A 348 4.81 -14.82 -18.21
N GLY A 349 5.20 -15.01 -16.95
CA GLY A 349 5.86 -16.20 -16.45
C GLY A 349 4.92 -17.22 -15.82
N GLY A 350 3.60 -17.04 -15.89
CA GLY A 350 2.60 -17.94 -15.31
C GLY A 350 2.34 -17.72 -13.82
N TYR A 351 2.70 -16.55 -13.27
CA TYR A 351 2.36 -16.16 -11.90
C TYR A 351 1.24 -15.13 -11.93
N THR A 352 0.39 -15.06 -10.91
CA THR A 352 -0.46 -13.87 -10.75
C THR A 352 0.40 -12.65 -10.42
N THR A 353 -0.16 -11.44 -10.55
CA THR A 353 0.52 -10.24 -10.04
C THR A 353 0.85 -10.38 -8.55
N TYR A 354 -0.06 -10.95 -7.75
CA TYR A 354 0.12 -11.17 -6.31
C TYR A 354 1.32 -12.08 -5.97
N ASN A 355 1.48 -13.19 -6.67
CA ASN A 355 2.54 -14.18 -6.42
C ASN A 355 3.84 -13.92 -7.23
N SER A 356 3.85 -12.87 -8.06
CA SER A 356 5.07 -12.40 -8.75
C SER A 356 6.06 -11.69 -7.83
N ALA A 357 5.68 -11.40 -6.58
CA ALA A 357 6.49 -10.66 -5.63
C ALA A 357 7.85 -11.34 -5.34
N THR A 358 8.93 -10.56 -5.44
CA THR A 358 10.26 -10.97 -4.95
C THR A 358 10.24 -11.10 -3.42
N ALA A 359 9.58 -10.16 -2.73
CA ALA A 359 9.39 -10.23 -1.29
C ALA A 359 7.94 -9.90 -0.91
N GLY A 360 7.28 -10.80 -0.18
CA GLY A 360 5.93 -10.60 0.35
C GLY A 360 5.90 -10.53 1.88
N PHE A 361 5.19 -9.54 2.42
CA PHE A 361 5.14 -9.28 3.87
C PHE A 361 3.70 -9.24 4.36
N GLY A 362 3.27 -10.30 5.03
CA GLY A 362 1.93 -10.45 5.61
C GLY A 362 1.89 -10.33 7.13
N GLY A 363 2.90 -10.82 7.84
CA GLY A 363 2.95 -10.75 9.31
C GLY A 363 2.98 -9.31 9.83
N GLN A 364 2.11 -8.98 10.78
CA GLN A 364 1.95 -7.61 11.32
C GLN A 364 3.25 -7.00 11.87
N ARG A 365 3.33 -5.67 11.83
CA ARG A 365 4.41 -4.83 12.39
C ARG A 365 5.78 -5.16 11.78
N PHE A 366 5.78 -5.58 10.51
CA PHE A 366 7.00 -5.87 9.77
C PHE A 366 7.88 -4.61 9.62
N VAL A 367 9.19 -4.78 9.69
CA VAL A 367 10.15 -3.69 9.44
C VAL A 367 11.22 -4.15 8.46
N ALA A 368 11.45 -3.39 7.40
CA ALA A 368 12.64 -3.53 6.55
C ALA A 368 13.49 -2.26 6.63
N LYS A 369 14.81 -2.42 6.77
CA LYS A 369 15.74 -1.31 6.94
C LYS A 369 17.07 -1.55 6.23
N ASP A 370 17.61 -0.52 5.58
CA ASP A 370 18.96 -0.51 5.01
C ASP A 370 19.24 -1.67 4.02
N MET A 371 18.33 -1.93 3.07
CA MET A 371 18.44 -3.01 2.09
C MET A 371 17.63 -2.73 0.83
N THR A 372 17.75 -3.58 -0.20
CA THR A 372 17.08 -3.39 -1.49
C THR A 372 16.38 -4.64 -1.99
N PHE A 373 15.22 -4.46 -2.64
CA PHE A 373 14.41 -5.48 -3.27
C PHE A 373 14.27 -5.20 -4.77
N ILE A 374 14.56 -6.18 -5.62
CA ILE A 374 14.55 -6.01 -7.09
C ILE A 374 13.84 -7.16 -7.78
N ASN A 375 12.84 -6.85 -8.60
CA ASN A 375 12.34 -7.79 -9.61
C ASN A 375 13.01 -7.51 -10.96
N THR A 376 13.78 -8.48 -11.47
CA THR A 376 14.58 -8.36 -12.69
C THR A 376 13.88 -8.94 -13.93
N ALA A 377 12.57 -9.24 -13.89
CA ALA A 377 11.85 -9.76 -15.04
C ALA A 377 11.94 -8.83 -16.27
N GLY A 378 11.93 -7.52 -16.05
CA GLY A 378 12.05 -6.51 -17.10
C GLY A 378 10.72 -6.13 -17.75
N PRO A 379 10.70 -5.06 -18.56
CA PRO A 379 9.46 -4.44 -19.02
C PRO A 379 8.68 -5.27 -20.05
N LEU A 380 9.33 -6.23 -20.72
CA LEU A 380 8.68 -7.12 -21.68
C LEU A 380 7.82 -8.20 -21.01
N ARG A 381 7.95 -8.39 -19.68
CA ARG A 381 7.36 -9.50 -18.93
C ARG A 381 6.00 -9.19 -18.27
N GLY A 382 5.43 -8.02 -18.54
CA GLY A 382 4.19 -7.56 -17.91
C GLY A 382 4.40 -7.21 -16.43
N GLN A 383 3.37 -7.43 -15.61
CA GLN A 383 3.39 -7.21 -14.18
C GLN A 383 4.46 -8.07 -13.49
N ALA A 384 5.31 -7.45 -12.67
CA ALA A 384 6.40 -8.14 -11.97
C ALA A 384 6.77 -7.42 -10.67
N VAL A 385 6.23 -7.92 -9.55
CA VAL A 385 6.30 -7.24 -8.26
C VAL A 385 7.66 -7.44 -7.58
N SER A 386 8.25 -6.35 -7.07
CA SER A 386 9.45 -6.40 -6.22
C SER A 386 9.07 -6.61 -4.76
N VAL A 387 8.16 -5.78 -4.25
CA VAL A 387 7.66 -5.88 -2.87
C VAL A 387 6.13 -5.91 -2.88
N ARG A 388 5.55 -6.88 -2.18
CA ARG A 388 4.15 -6.89 -1.80
C ARG A 388 4.04 -6.76 -0.28
N SER A 389 3.26 -5.80 0.20
CA SER A 389 2.99 -5.67 1.64
C SER A 389 1.49 -5.71 1.92
N SER A 390 1.10 -6.63 2.79
CA SER A 390 -0.21 -6.73 3.44
C SER A 390 -0.05 -6.72 4.97
N SER A 391 1.11 -6.27 5.46
CA SER A 391 1.47 -6.21 6.88
C SER A 391 0.96 -4.90 7.48
N ASP A 392 0.05 -5.01 8.44
CA ASP A 392 -0.44 -3.86 9.18
C ASP A 392 0.65 -3.27 10.09
N LEU A 393 0.69 -1.94 10.18
CA LEU A 393 1.71 -1.20 10.92
C LEU A 393 3.15 -1.49 10.43
N SER A 394 3.31 -1.70 9.13
CA SER A 394 4.62 -2.00 8.54
C SER A 394 5.44 -0.74 8.23
N VAL A 395 6.77 -0.87 8.39
CA VAL A 395 7.71 0.22 8.11
C VAL A 395 8.81 -0.22 7.15
N PHE A 396 9.06 0.60 6.13
CA PHE A 396 10.20 0.49 5.23
C PHE A 396 11.04 1.76 5.38
N TYR A 397 12.28 1.62 5.83
CA TYR A 397 13.15 2.76 6.13
C TYR A 397 14.51 2.64 5.45
N ARG A 398 14.82 3.58 4.55
CA ARG A 398 16.04 3.53 3.71
C ARG A 398 16.16 2.23 2.92
N VAL A 399 15.09 1.94 2.20
CA VAL A 399 14.97 0.73 1.36
C VAL A 399 14.94 1.13 -0.11
N GLY A 400 15.65 0.37 -0.95
CA GLY A 400 15.51 0.41 -2.40
C GLY A 400 14.46 -0.58 -2.89
N ILE A 401 13.56 -0.17 -3.78
CA ILE A 401 12.51 -1.01 -4.37
C ILE A 401 12.47 -0.73 -5.87
N HIS A 402 12.96 -1.69 -6.67
CA HIS A 402 13.23 -1.45 -8.09
C HIS A 402 12.64 -2.51 -9.00
N GLY A 403 11.87 -2.08 -9.99
CA GLY A 403 11.33 -2.94 -11.03
C GLY A 403 10.98 -2.13 -12.28
N PHE A 404 9.95 -2.58 -12.99
CA PHE A 404 9.34 -1.90 -14.13
C PHE A 404 7.84 -1.73 -13.86
N GLN A 405 7.00 -2.54 -14.51
CA GLN A 405 5.56 -2.55 -14.28
C GLN A 405 5.25 -3.21 -12.91
N ASP A 406 4.37 -2.58 -12.13
CA ASP A 406 3.86 -3.11 -10.86
C ASP A 406 4.95 -3.36 -9.80
N THR A 407 5.92 -2.44 -9.69
CA THR A 407 7.10 -2.61 -8.81
C THR A 407 6.75 -2.81 -7.33
N LEU A 408 5.89 -1.96 -6.77
CA LEU A 408 5.52 -1.96 -5.36
C LEU A 408 4.00 -2.16 -5.20
N PHE A 409 3.63 -3.33 -4.72
CA PHE A 409 2.26 -3.70 -4.41
C PHE A 409 1.94 -3.42 -2.92
N ILE A 410 1.43 -2.23 -2.65
CA ILE A 410 0.87 -1.82 -1.34
C ILE A 410 -0.52 -2.46 -1.14
N HIS A 411 -0.55 -3.78 -1.07
CA HIS A 411 -1.78 -4.57 -1.14
C HIS A 411 -2.88 -4.08 -0.19
N SER A 412 -2.64 -4.07 1.13
CA SER A 412 -3.66 -3.72 2.14
C SER A 412 -3.05 -3.22 3.46
N GLN A 413 -3.90 -2.91 4.45
CA GLN A 413 -3.52 -2.46 5.81
C GLN A 413 -2.80 -1.10 5.87
N ARG A 414 -2.26 -0.72 7.03
CA ARG A 414 -1.49 0.52 7.23
C ARG A 414 0.00 0.33 6.99
N GLN A 415 0.61 1.23 6.22
CA GLN A 415 2.02 1.13 5.84
C GLN A 415 2.71 2.49 5.86
N PHE A 416 4.00 2.52 6.22
CA PHE A 416 4.82 3.73 6.21
C PHE A 416 6.16 3.50 5.51
N PHE A 417 6.46 4.33 4.52
CA PHE A 417 7.72 4.31 3.78
C PHE A 417 8.46 5.62 4.04
N ARG A 418 9.70 5.52 4.52
CA ARG A 418 10.54 6.68 4.87
C ARG A 418 11.89 6.58 4.18
N GLU A 419 12.30 7.64 3.49
CA GLU A 419 13.64 7.71 2.87
C GLU A 419 13.93 6.55 1.91
N CYS A 420 12.88 6.05 1.25
CA CYS A 420 13.00 4.95 0.29
C CYS A 420 13.29 5.47 -1.12
N TYR A 421 13.93 4.62 -1.92
CA TYR A 421 14.11 4.82 -3.36
C TYR A 421 13.20 3.84 -4.09
N ILE A 422 12.25 4.34 -4.87
CA ILE A 422 11.24 3.52 -5.54
C ILE A 422 11.29 3.83 -7.02
N SER A 423 11.52 2.83 -7.88
CA SER A 423 11.62 3.04 -9.32
C SER A 423 10.83 2.04 -10.16
N GLY A 424 10.13 2.53 -11.17
CA GLY A 424 9.41 1.69 -12.14
C GLY A 424 8.85 2.48 -13.31
N THR A 425 7.92 1.88 -14.06
CA THR A 425 7.35 2.44 -15.29
C THR A 425 5.84 2.61 -15.22
N ILE A 426 5.10 1.51 -15.33
CA ILE A 426 3.63 1.47 -15.36
C ILE A 426 3.14 1.01 -13.99
N ASP A 427 2.20 1.75 -13.43
CA ASP A 427 1.50 1.46 -12.17
C ASP A 427 2.43 1.02 -11.03
N PHE A 428 3.64 1.60 -10.98
CA PHE A 428 4.70 0.99 -10.20
C PHE A 428 4.56 1.18 -8.68
N ILE A 429 3.59 1.96 -8.22
CA ILE A 429 3.06 1.99 -6.86
C ILE A 429 1.55 1.76 -6.92
N PHE A 430 1.09 0.56 -6.58
CA PHE A 430 -0.32 0.18 -6.76
C PHE A 430 -0.83 -0.68 -5.61
N GLY A 431 -2.16 -0.73 -5.44
CA GLY A 431 -2.81 -1.46 -4.37
C GLY A 431 -3.85 -0.65 -3.61
N ASN A 432 -4.31 -1.19 -2.48
CA ASN A 432 -5.38 -0.60 -1.68
C ASN A 432 -5.03 -0.49 -0.19
N ALA A 433 -3.76 -0.32 0.17
CA ALA A 433 -3.36 0.04 1.53
C ALA A 433 -3.76 1.47 1.90
N ALA A 434 -3.78 1.77 3.20
CA ALA A 434 -3.60 3.12 3.72
C ALA A 434 -2.09 3.36 3.89
N VAL A 435 -1.48 4.17 3.03
CA VAL A 435 -0.02 4.31 3.00
C VAL A 435 0.44 5.75 2.90
N VAL A 436 1.52 6.06 3.60
CA VAL A 436 2.26 7.33 3.45
C VAL A 436 3.72 7.06 3.06
N PHE A 437 4.14 7.66 1.95
CA PHE A 437 5.53 7.80 1.53
C PHE A 437 6.04 9.17 1.96
N GLN A 438 7.02 9.20 2.85
CA GLN A 438 7.56 10.45 3.37
C GLN A 438 9.06 10.57 3.11
N ASN A 439 9.50 11.69 2.56
CA ASN A 439 10.91 11.91 2.20
C ASN A 439 11.48 10.82 1.28
N CYS A 440 10.67 10.29 0.37
CA CYS A 440 11.08 9.26 -0.59
C CYS A 440 11.57 9.88 -1.89
N MET A 441 12.41 9.13 -2.61
CA MET A 441 12.78 9.39 -3.99
C MET A 441 11.99 8.46 -4.90
N ILE A 442 11.10 9.02 -5.71
CA ILE A 442 10.28 8.31 -6.69
C ILE A 442 10.88 8.55 -8.08
N LEU A 443 11.42 7.48 -8.67
CA LEU A 443 12.25 7.49 -9.86
C LEU A 443 11.51 6.86 -11.05
N VAL A 444 11.06 7.68 -12.00
CA VAL A 444 10.33 7.20 -13.17
C VAL A 444 11.32 6.71 -14.23
N ARG A 445 11.24 5.42 -14.59
CA ARG A 445 12.13 4.79 -15.56
C ARG A 445 11.65 4.93 -17.00
N ARG A 446 12.52 4.63 -17.96
CA ARG A 446 12.15 4.55 -19.38
C ARG A 446 11.22 3.34 -19.61
N PRO A 447 10.00 3.54 -20.15
CA PRO A 447 9.11 2.44 -20.52
C PRO A 447 9.45 1.90 -21.92
N LEU A 448 8.72 0.89 -22.38
CA LEU A 448 8.83 0.44 -23.78
C LEU A 448 8.30 1.52 -24.73
N HIS A 449 8.73 1.45 -25.99
CA HIS A 449 8.17 2.29 -27.03
C HIS A 449 6.64 2.14 -27.12
N GLY A 450 5.93 3.26 -27.32
CA GLY A 450 4.46 3.30 -27.35
C GLY A 450 3.76 3.25 -25.99
N GLN A 451 4.46 3.00 -24.89
CA GLN A 451 3.89 3.03 -23.55
C GLN A 451 3.97 4.42 -22.90
N ALA A 452 3.14 4.62 -21.89
CA ALA A 452 3.22 5.77 -20.98
C ALA A 452 3.57 5.29 -19.57
N ASN A 453 4.32 6.10 -18.83
CA ASN A 453 4.59 5.85 -17.42
C ASN A 453 3.42 6.31 -16.56
N VAL A 454 3.16 5.57 -15.48
CA VAL A 454 2.14 5.89 -14.49
C VAL A 454 2.70 5.56 -13.12
N ILE A 455 2.77 6.56 -12.23
CA ILE A 455 3.38 6.38 -10.91
C ILE A 455 2.45 5.58 -9.99
N THR A 456 1.19 5.99 -9.87
CA THR A 456 0.24 5.33 -8.96
C THR A 456 -0.98 4.73 -9.65
N ALA A 457 -1.37 3.53 -9.24
CA ALA A 457 -2.67 2.93 -9.57
C ALA A 457 -3.38 2.47 -8.29
N GLN A 458 -4.12 3.37 -7.67
CA GLN A 458 -4.75 3.11 -6.37
C GLN A 458 -6.09 2.38 -6.56
N GLY A 459 -6.28 1.29 -5.81
CA GLY A 459 -7.34 0.30 -6.00
C GLY A 459 -8.49 0.37 -5.01
N ARG A 460 -8.88 1.56 -4.53
CA ARG A 460 -10.04 1.69 -3.62
C ARG A 460 -11.36 1.48 -4.37
N GLY A 461 -12.01 0.35 -4.12
CA GLY A 461 -13.25 -0.07 -4.78
C GLY A 461 -14.54 0.37 -4.07
N ASP A 462 -14.46 0.75 -2.80
CA ASP A 462 -15.60 1.11 -1.97
C ASP A 462 -15.36 2.48 -1.29
N PRO A 463 -16.35 3.40 -1.28
CA PRO A 463 -16.16 4.76 -0.77
C PRO A 463 -15.88 4.81 0.74
N PHE A 464 -16.33 3.80 1.49
CA PHE A 464 -16.20 3.71 2.93
C PHE A 464 -14.84 3.15 3.37
N GLN A 465 -14.08 2.51 2.48
CA GLN A 465 -12.70 2.09 2.80
C GLN A 465 -11.83 3.27 3.25
N ASN A 466 -11.03 3.07 4.30
CA ASN A 466 -10.13 4.08 4.85
C ASN A 466 -8.74 4.11 4.18
N THR A 467 -8.65 3.58 2.96
CA THR A 467 -7.40 3.33 2.22
C THR A 467 -7.04 4.47 1.26
N GLY A 468 -5.78 4.54 0.83
CA GLY A 468 -5.31 5.59 -0.08
C GLY A 468 -3.80 5.74 -0.06
N ILE A 469 -3.28 6.37 -1.12
CA ILE A 469 -1.85 6.66 -1.27
C ILE A 469 -1.59 8.12 -0.94
N THR A 470 -0.62 8.39 -0.07
CA THR A 470 -0.07 9.75 0.10
C THR A 470 1.43 9.79 -0.17
N ILE A 471 1.84 10.68 -1.07
CA ILE A 471 3.25 11.02 -1.31
C ILE A 471 3.51 12.40 -0.70
N HIS A 472 4.26 12.45 0.40
CA HIS A 472 4.44 13.63 1.23
C HIS A 472 5.91 14.01 1.36
N SER A 473 6.24 15.29 1.16
CA SER A 473 7.61 15.81 1.36
C SER A 473 8.67 14.98 0.61
N SER A 474 8.32 14.51 -0.58
CA SER A 474 9.12 13.57 -1.38
C SER A 474 9.62 14.23 -2.66
N ARG A 475 10.28 13.47 -3.53
CA ARG A 475 10.73 13.93 -4.84
C ARG A 475 10.28 12.94 -5.92
N ILE A 476 9.65 13.45 -6.97
CA ILE A 476 9.27 12.69 -8.18
C ILE A 476 10.14 13.21 -9.31
N ILE A 477 11.02 12.35 -9.83
CA ILE A 477 11.97 12.70 -10.89
C ILE A 477 12.10 11.58 -11.93
N ALA A 478 12.48 11.93 -13.15
CA ALA A 478 12.95 10.98 -14.15
C ALA A 478 14.25 10.31 -13.70
N ALA A 479 14.31 8.99 -13.81
CA ALA A 479 15.53 8.22 -13.66
C ALA A 479 16.52 8.53 -14.80
N SER A 480 17.77 8.11 -14.65
CA SER A 480 18.85 8.36 -15.62
C SER A 480 18.55 7.83 -17.02
N ASP A 481 17.80 6.73 -17.13
CA ASP A 481 17.41 6.12 -18.41
C ASP A 481 16.27 6.87 -19.14
N LEU A 482 15.39 7.55 -18.39
CA LEU A 482 14.30 8.36 -18.94
C LEU A 482 14.72 9.80 -19.23
N ARG A 483 15.60 10.39 -18.41
CA ARG A 483 15.98 11.81 -18.47
C ARG A 483 16.37 12.30 -19.87
N PRO A 484 17.15 11.56 -20.69
CA PRO A 484 17.52 11.99 -22.04
C PRO A 484 16.35 11.98 -23.04
N VAL A 485 15.28 11.25 -22.74
CA VAL A 485 14.18 10.96 -23.65
C VAL A 485 12.80 11.33 -23.06
N ILE A 486 12.76 12.20 -22.05
CA ILE A 486 11.50 12.60 -21.37
C ILE A 486 10.41 13.10 -22.32
N ARG A 487 10.79 13.70 -23.46
CA ARG A 487 9.84 14.22 -24.45
C ARG A 487 9.16 13.12 -25.28
N ALA A 488 9.79 11.95 -25.38
CA ALA A 488 9.30 10.83 -26.16
C ALA A 488 8.20 10.02 -25.44
N TYR A 489 8.05 10.19 -24.12
CA TYR A 489 7.13 9.40 -23.31
C TYR A 489 6.25 10.30 -22.44
N LYS A 490 4.96 9.95 -22.34
CA LYS A 490 4.08 10.60 -21.36
C LYS A 490 4.29 9.95 -19.99
N THR A 491 4.34 10.76 -18.95
CA THR A 491 4.35 10.30 -17.55
C THR A 491 3.21 10.94 -16.80
N TYR A 492 2.46 10.14 -16.04
CA TYR A 492 1.34 10.57 -15.21
C TYR A 492 1.60 10.24 -13.74
N LEU A 493 1.08 11.10 -12.86
CA LEU A 493 1.06 10.90 -11.41
C LEU A 493 0.24 9.66 -11.03
N GLY A 494 -0.83 9.38 -11.77
CA GLY A 494 -1.60 8.15 -11.56
C GLY A 494 -2.79 7.96 -12.48
N ARG A 495 -3.46 6.81 -12.32
CA ARG A 495 -4.72 6.45 -12.97
C ARG A 495 -5.59 5.57 -12.08
N PRO A 496 -6.93 5.63 -12.20
CA PRO A 496 -7.82 4.99 -11.24
C PRO A 496 -8.02 3.51 -11.57
N TRP A 497 -7.34 2.64 -10.83
CA TRP A 497 -7.56 1.19 -10.96
C TRP A 497 -8.97 0.78 -10.52
N GLN A 498 -9.53 1.48 -9.52
CA GLN A 498 -10.87 1.21 -8.99
C GLN A 498 -11.70 2.49 -8.83
N ALA A 499 -13.02 2.32 -8.70
CA ALA A 499 -14.01 3.39 -8.82
C ALA A 499 -13.82 4.56 -7.84
N TYR A 500 -13.24 4.33 -6.66
CA TYR A 500 -13.03 5.34 -5.62
C TYR A 500 -11.55 5.63 -5.37
N SER A 501 -10.71 5.42 -6.39
CA SER A 501 -9.26 5.62 -6.32
C SER A 501 -8.88 6.91 -5.59
N ARG A 502 -7.94 6.82 -4.64
CA ARG A 502 -7.59 7.93 -3.74
C ARG A 502 -6.09 8.12 -3.59
N VAL A 503 -5.59 9.22 -4.16
CA VAL A 503 -4.17 9.58 -4.15
C VAL A 503 -4.01 11.05 -3.79
N THR A 504 -3.08 11.36 -2.88
CA THR A 504 -2.70 12.74 -2.55
C THR A 504 -1.20 12.93 -2.67
N ILE A 505 -0.77 13.95 -3.40
CA ILE A 505 0.64 14.33 -3.54
C ILE A 505 0.81 15.71 -2.92
N MET A 506 1.59 15.80 -1.85
CA MET A 506 1.67 17.01 -1.05
C MET A 506 3.09 17.38 -0.65
N LYS A 507 3.41 18.68 -0.74
CA LYS A 507 4.73 19.25 -0.43
C LYS A 507 5.89 18.53 -1.13
N THR A 508 5.64 18.03 -2.33
CA THR A 508 6.56 17.16 -3.06
C THR A 508 7.17 17.91 -4.25
N TYR A 509 8.46 17.72 -4.47
CA TYR A 509 9.13 18.22 -5.68
C TYR A 509 8.73 17.36 -6.87
N ILE A 510 8.29 17.99 -7.96
CA ILE A 510 7.89 17.32 -9.20
C ILE A 510 8.69 17.93 -10.34
N ASP A 511 9.53 17.12 -11.00
CA ASP A 511 10.30 17.57 -12.16
C ASP A 511 9.45 17.74 -13.44
N ASN A 512 10.10 18.09 -14.55
CA ASN A 512 9.43 18.39 -15.81
C ASN A 512 9.08 17.15 -16.63
N SER A 513 9.24 15.93 -16.09
CA SER A 513 8.87 14.69 -16.78
C SER A 513 7.36 14.43 -16.75
N ILE A 514 6.64 15.03 -15.81
CA ILE A 514 5.19 14.84 -15.63
C ILE A 514 4.41 15.63 -16.67
N SER A 515 3.46 14.95 -17.32
CA SER A 515 2.51 15.55 -18.26
C SER A 515 1.73 16.69 -17.60
N PRO A 516 1.48 17.84 -18.28
CA PRO A 516 0.66 18.91 -17.72
C PRO A 516 -0.73 18.45 -17.26
N LEU A 517 -1.31 17.43 -17.91
CA LEU A 517 -2.57 16.79 -17.50
C LEU A 517 -2.50 16.19 -16.08
N GLY A 518 -1.31 15.77 -15.64
CA GLY A 518 -1.04 15.17 -14.34
C GLY A 518 -1.53 13.74 -14.22
N TRP A 519 -2.79 13.48 -14.55
CA TRP A 519 -3.48 12.22 -14.32
C TRP A 519 -4.03 11.65 -15.64
N SER A 520 -4.07 10.33 -15.79
CA SER A 520 -4.64 9.67 -16.98
C SER A 520 -5.88 8.87 -16.63
N PRO A 521 -6.87 8.76 -17.56
CA PRO A 521 -7.99 7.86 -17.35
C PRO A 521 -7.49 6.41 -17.27
N TRP A 522 -8.29 5.50 -16.69
CA TRP A 522 -7.93 4.07 -16.59
C TRP A 522 -7.72 3.47 -17.98
N LEU A 523 -8.74 3.59 -18.82
CA LEU A 523 -8.71 3.30 -20.25
C LEU A 523 -8.83 4.61 -21.03
N ARG A 524 -8.13 4.71 -22.15
CA ARG A 524 -8.19 5.89 -23.03
C ARG A 524 -9.64 6.12 -23.48
N GLY A 525 -10.14 7.34 -23.28
CA GLY A 525 -11.50 7.74 -23.67
C GLY A 525 -12.61 7.30 -22.71
N SER A 526 -12.30 6.59 -21.62
CA SER A 526 -13.29 6.17 -20.62
C SER A 526 -13.56 7.26 -19.58
N ASN A 527 -14.83 7.35 -19.16
CA ASN A 527 -15.28 8.18 -18.03
C ASN A 527 -15.30 7.42 -16.69
N PHE A 528 -14.80 6.19 -16.65
CA PHE A 528 -14.72 5.38 -15.43
C PHE A 528 -14.03 6.16 -14.29
N ALA A 529 -14.69 6.17 -13.13
CA ALA A 529 -14.20 6.74 -11.87
C ALA A 529 -13.94 8.26 -11.85
N LEU A 530 -13.97 8.98 -12.98
CA LEU A 530 -13.56 10.40 -13.06
C LEU A 530 -14.37 11.33 -12.12
N ASN A 531 -15.57 10.91 -11.73
CA ASN A 531 -16.45 11.66 -10.82
C ASN A 531 -16.32 11.28 -9.33
N THR A 532 -15.73 10.12 -9.03
CA THR A 532 -15.75 9.47 -7.72
C THR A 532 -14.36 9.31 -7.09
N VAL A 533 -13.31 9.41 -7.89
CA VAL A 533 -11.92 9.42 -7.41
C VAL A 533 -11.65 10.67 -6.56
N PHE A 534 -10.59 10.60 -5.75
CA PHE A 534 -10.03 11.76 -5.09
C PHE A 534 -8.54 11.85 -5.41
N TYR A 535 -8.19 12.73 -6.34
CA TYR A 535 -6.81 13.03 -6.71
C TYR A 535 -6.43 14.44 -6.28
N GLY A 536 -5.66 14.51 -5.20
CA GLY A 536 -5.30 15.76 -4.54
C GLY A 536 -3.85 16.17 -4.80
N GLU A 537 -3.63 17.43 -5.12
CA GLU A 537 -2.30 18.06 -5.13
C GLU A 537 -2.27 19.24 -4.15
N TYR A 538 -1.31 19.27 -3.21
CA TYR A 538 -1.22 20.31 -2.18
C TYR A 538 0.22 20.84 -2.02
N LYS A 539 0.43 22.13 -2.33
CA LYS A 539 1.73 22.82 -2.15
C LYS A 539 2.93 22.05 -2.73
N ASN A 540 2.74 21.37 -3.86
CA ASN A 540 3.84 20.79 -4.63
C ASN A 540 4.67 21.91 -5.28
N PHE A 541 5.92 21.62 -5.61
CA PHE A 541 6.84 22.59 -6.19
C PHE A 541 7.73 21.93 -7.25
N GLY A 542 8.46 22.73 -8.02
CA GLY A 542 9.22 22.27 -9.18
C GLY A 542 8.45 22.39 -10.50
N PRO A 543 9.12 22.18 -11.64
CA PRO A 543 8.58 22.53 -12.95
C PRO A 543 7.33 21.72 -13.37
N GLY A 544 7.12 20.50 -12.86
CA GLY A 544 5.92 19.70 -13.15
C GLY A 544 4.75 19.94 -12.19
N SER A 545 4.90 20.84 -11.20
CA SER A 545 3.92 21.01 -10.12
C SER A 545 2.73 21.92 -10.45
N SER A 546 2.77 22.65 -11.58
CA SER A 546 1.67 23.55 -11.96
C SER A 546 0.38 22.78 -12.20
N THR A 547 -0.70 23.19 -11.53
CA THR A 547 -2.02 22.57 -11.66
C THR A 547 -2.88 23.20 -12.77
N ARG A 548 -2.41 24.28 -13.43
CA ARG A 548 -3.21 25.03 -14.42
C ARG A 548 -3.62 24.19 -15.64
N GLY A 549 -2.79 23.23 -16.03
CA GLY A 549 -3.01 22.35 -17.19
C GLY A 549 -3.57 20.98 -16.83
N ARG A 550 -3.97 20.76 -15.57
CA ARG A 550 -4.46 19.46 -15.11
C ARG A 550 -5.81 19.11 -15.75
N VAL A 551 -6.13 17.82 -15.70
CA VAL A 551 -7.46 17.30 -16.05
C VAL A 551 -8.58 18.05 -15.30
N ARG A 552 -9.74 18.17 -15.95
CA ARG A 552 -10.93 18.85 -15.41
C ARG A 552 -11.96 17.90 -14.78
N TRP A 553 -11.48 16.77 -14.25
CA TRP A 553 -12.36 15.78 -13.63
C TRP A 553 -12.94 16.30 -12.32
N LYS A 554 -14.19 15.93 -12.00
CA LYS A 554 -14.81 16.29 -10.72
C LYS A 554 -14.03 15.71 -9.53
N GLY A 555 -13.38 14.55 -9.72
CA GLY A 555 -12.52 13.91 -8.72
C GLY A 555 -11.09 14.46 -8.60
N PHE A 556 -10.70 15.44 -9.44
CA PHE A 556 -9.41 16.12 -9.29
C PHE A 556 -9.54 17.37 -8.40
N HIS A 557 -8.57 17.55 -7.50
CA HIS A 557 -8.57 18.63 -6.53
C HIS A 557 -7.18 19.27 -6.42
N ALA A 558 -7.06 20.51 -6.91
CA ALA A 558 -5.97 21.41 -6.52
C ALA A 558 -6.27 21.94 -5.10
N ILE A 559 -5.73 21.26 -4.09
CA ILE A 559 -6.09 21.52 -2.69
C ILE A 559 -5.46 22.85 -2.25
N THR A 560 -6.28 23.77 -1.76
CA THR A 560 -5.85 25.05 -1.18
C THR A 560 -6.00 25.06 0.34
N ASN A 561 -7.05 24.42 0.86
CA ASN A 561 -7.35 24.36 2.29
C ASN A 561 -6.47 23.31 3.00
N ALA A 562 -5.68 23.76 3.98
CA ALA A 562 -4.83 22.90 4.80
C ALA A 562 -5.64 21.84 5.57
N ALA A 563 -6.87 22.13 6.02
CA ALA A 563 -7.71 21.17 6.72
C ALA A 563 -8.07 19.95 5.85
N VAL A 564 -8.23 20.14 4.53
CA VAL A 564 -8.45 19.04 3.59
C VAL A 564 -7.17 18.21 3.44
N ALA A 565 -6.03 18.86 3.24
CA ALA A 565 -4.74 18.19 3.11
C ALA A 565 -4.33 17.42 4.38
N SER A 566 -4.65 17.95 5.57
CA SER A 566 -4.33 17.33 6.86
C SER A 566 -4.92 15.92 7.01
N ARG A 567 -6.05 15.62 6.36
CA ARG A 567 -6.69 14.29 6.38
C ARG A 567 -5.84 13.19 5.76
N PHE A 568 -4.84 13.56 4.95
CA PHE A 568 -3.95 12.64 4.25
C PHE A 568 -2.57 12.53 4.92
N THR A 569 -2.37 13.20 6.06
CA THR A 569 -1.12 13.13 6.82
C THR A 569 -0.94 11.78 7.53
N VAL A 570 0.28 11.54 8.01
CA VAL A 570 0.63 10.34 8.80
C VAL A 570 -0.32 10.14 9.98
N GLY A 571 -0.65 11.21 10.71
CA GLY A 571 -1.55 11.14 11.85
C GLY A 571 -2.97 10.71 11.48
N SER A 572 -3.51 11.21 10.37
CA SER A 572 -4.91 10.98 9.99
C SER A 572 -5.14 9.76 9.11
N LEU A 573 -4.29 9.52 8.11
CA LEU A 573 -4.52 8.44 7.14
C LEU A 573 -4.15 7.06 7.70
N ILE A 574 -3.12 6.99 8.53
CA ILE A 574 -2.57 5.72 9.04
C ILE A 574 -2.53 5.64 10.56
N ALA A 575 -3.20 6.57 11.26
CA ALA A 575 -3.15 6.69 12.72
C ALA A 575 -1.71 6.72 13.26
N GLY A 576 -0.76 7.29 12.51
CA GLY A 576 0.68 7.10 12.74
C GLY A 576 1.18 7.48 14.13
N GLY A 577 0.53 8.46 14.78
CA GLY A 577 0.86 8.85 16.15
C GLY A 577 0.68 7.74 17.20
N SER A 578 -0.18 6.74 16.94
CA SER A 578 -0.42 5.64 17.88
C SER A 578 0.61 4.51 17.82
N TRP A 579 1.42 4.45 16.76
CA TRP A 579 2.31 3.30 16.52
C TRP A 579 3.70 3.65 15.99
N LEU A 580 3.88 4.69 15.17
CA LEU A 580 5.20 5.06 14.65
C LEU A 580 6.22 5.50 15.71
N PRO A 581 5.87 6.20 16.82
CA PRO A 581 6.84 6.52 17.86
C PRO A 581 7.58 5.30 18.39
N SER A 582 6.89 4.16 18.43
CA SER A 582 7.44 2.90 18.88
C SER A 582 8.50 2.32 17.94
N THR A 583 8.43 2.71 16.67
CA THR A 583 9.35 2.25 15.63
C THR A 583 10.64 3.04 15.59
N GLY A 584 10.77 4.16 16.30
CA GLY A 584 11.99 4.97 16.28
C GLY A 584 12.39 5.53 14.90
N VAL A 585 11.61 5.26 13.85
CA VAL A 585 11.82 5.80 12.52
C VAL A 585 11.35 7.25 12.53
N PRO A 586 12.13 8.19 11.99
CA PRO A 586 11.72 9.58 11.93
C PRO A 586 10.47 9.73 11.07
N PHE A 587 9.47 10.43 11.58
CA PHE A 587 8.26 10.75 10.86
C PHE A 587 7.75 12.12 11.26
N LYS A 588 7.05 12.77 10.33
CA LYS A 588 6.29 13.98 10.61
C LYS A 588 4.80 13.63 10.58
N THR A 589 4.12 13.83 11.71
CA THR A 589 2.71 13.45 11.91
C THR A 589 1.75 14.25 11.02
N GLY A 590 1.98 15.56 10.86
CA GLY A 590 1.12 16.50 10.13
C GLY A 590 1.80 17.17 8.93
N LEU A 591 1.17 18.22 8.38
CA LEU A 591 1.59 18.91 7.14
C LEU A 591 2.99 19.50 7.21
#